data_AF-A0A352ULB3-F1
#
_entry.id   AF-A0A352ULB3-F1
#
_cell.length_a   1.000
_cell.length_b   1.000
_cell.length_c   1.000
_cell.angle_alpha   90.00
_cell.angle_beta   90.00
_cell.angle_gamma   90.00
#
_symmetry.space_group_name_H-M   'P 1'
#
loop_
_entity.id
_entity.type
_entity.pdbx_description
1 polymer ?
#
loop_
_entity_poly.entity_id
_entity_poly.type
_entity_poly.pdbx_seq_one_letter_code
_entity_poly.pdbx_strand_id
1 'polypeptide(L)'
;GLPYNAASTGGLFYFFGLPLAVIGIAESLLHLKKNPDEAPILAALGCGFLCALFIDVNINRINMVWLPVIYFISLGLFVILCKLKKWSILPVAGVLACFLIFMSGYVSEYGGGGSPYYYPGLGEAIAYVEDQSPDSVFISYYVNQPYIFTLFYEQIPPDQFIDSVNYVNPSGAFRWVRSFGIYRFGDAGDARGKYLILHKGEAGDYSLLADFGDFIVCAG
;
A
#
# COMPACT_ATOMS: atom_id res chain seq x y z
N GLY A 1 10.01 8.44 -5.32
CA GLY A 1 9.02 7.43 -4.87
C GLY A 1 7.67 7.79 -5.45
N LEU A 2 6.74 6.85 -5.52
CA LEU A 2 5.36 7.13 -5.95
C LEU A 2 4.63 7.89 -4.82
N PRO A 3 3.70 8.81 -5.14
CA PRO A 3 3.11 9.73 -4.17
C PRO A 3 2.26 9.04 -3.09
N TYR A 4 1.77 7.83 -3.33
CA TYR A 4 1.05 7.03 -2.34
C TYR A 4 1.95 6.20 -1.41
N ASN A 5 3.28 6.30 -1.55
CA ASN A 5 4.23 5.56 -0.71
C ASN A 5 4.79 6.39 0.46
N ALA A 6 4.44 7.67 0.55
CA ALA A 6 4.86 8.55 1.63
C ALA A 6 3.82 9.65 1.83
N ALA A 7 3.33 9.79 3.05
CA ALA A 7 2.53 10.96 3.41
C ALA A 7 3.36 12.23 3.23
N SER A 8 2.73 13.29 2.76
CA SER A 8 3.34 14.60 2.58
C SER A 8 3.80 15.23 3.91
N THR A 9 3.21 14.81 5.04
CA THR A 9 3.44 15.42 6.36
C THR A 9 3.78 14.36 7.41
N GLY A 10 4.95 14.52 8.03
CA GLY A 10 5.42 13.65 9.12
C GLY A 10 5.94 12.30 8.63
N GLY A 11 6.43 11.47 9.56
CA GLY A 11 6.94 10.14 9.24
C GLY A 11 7.94 9.60 10.27
N LEU A 12 8.57 8.48 9.92
CA LEU A 12 9.48 7.74 10.81
C LEU A 12 10.72 8.55 11.21
N PHE A 13 11.22 9.39 10.30
CA PHE A 13 12.42 10.19 10.49
C PHE A 13 12.08 11.68 10.61
N TYR A 14 11.44 12.04 11.72
CA TYR A 14 11.71 13.36 12.27
C TYR A 14 13.22 13.51 12.52
N PHE A 15 13.73 14.74 12.59
CA PHE A 15 15.17 15.00 12.72
C PHE A 15 15.84 14.28 13.92
N PHE A 16 15.05 13.88 14.93
CA PHE A 16 15.52 13.12 16.09
C PHE A 16 15.52 11.60 15.90
N GLY A 17 14.80 11.05 14.92
CA GLY A 17 14.66 9.60 14.72
C GLY A 17 16.02 8.91 14.49
N LEU A 18 16.82 9.42 13.55
CA LEU A 18 18.14 8.84 13.27
C LEU A 18 19.11 8.95 14.47
N PRO A 19 19.25 10.10 15.16
CA PRO A 19 20.00 10.19 16.41
C PRO A 19 19.56 9.17 17.47
N LEU A 20 18.26 8.98 17.68
CA LEU A 20 17.74 8.00 18.64
C LEU A 20 18.09 6.57 18.21
N ALA A 21 17.96 6.23 16.93
CA ALA A 21 18.35 4.93 16.41
C ALA A 21 19.84 4.64 16.68
N VAL A 22 20.73 5.61 16.46
CA VAL A 22 22.16 5.48 16.74
C VAL A 22 22.42 5.24 18.23
N ILE A 23 21.74 5.97 19.11
CA ILE A 23 21.85 5.77 20.57
C ILE A 23 21.38 4.36 20.94
N GLY A 24 20.25 3.89 20.40
CA GLY A 24 19.74 2.55 20.67
C GLY A 24 20.67 1.45 20.18
N ILE A 25 21.24 1.58 18.97
CA ILE A 25 22.22 0.64 18.44
C ILE A 25 23.47 0.60 19.34
N ALA A 26 23.99 1.77 19.74
CA ALA A 26 25.14 1.85 20.61
C ALA A 26 24.87 1.20 21.98
N GLU A 27 23.73 1.49 22.60
CA GLU A 27 23.33 0.90 23.88
C GLU A 27 23.23 -0.62 23.79
N SER A 28 22.61 -1.13 22.73
CA SER A 28 22.44 -2.55 22.47
C SER A 28 23.79 -3.26 22.30
N LEU A 29 24.70 -2.70 21.51
CA LEU A 29 26.04 -3.26 21.31
C LEU A 29 26.88 -3.27 22.59
N LEU A 30 26.80 -2.22 23.41
CA LEU A 30 27.53 -2.13 24.69
C LEU A 30 27.04 -3.16 25.71
N HIS A 31 25.75 -3.52 25.66
CA HIS A 31 25.11 -4.42 26.62
C HIS A 31 24.74 -5.78 26.04
N LEU A 32 25.18 -6.12 24.82
CA LEU A 32 24.81 -7.35 24.12
C LEU A 32 25.06 -8.63 24.94
N LYS A 33 26.15 -8.66 25.72
CA LYS A 33 26.46 -9.81 26.60
C LYS A 33 25.47 -9.98 27.75
N LYS A 34 24.86 -8.87 28.21
CA LYS A 34 23.85 -8.86 29.27
C LYS A 34 22.45 -9.09 28.72
N ASN A 35 22.20 -8.62 27.50
CA ASN A 35 20.92 -8.72 26.80
C ASN A 35 21.10 -9.47 25.46
N PRO A 36 21.42 -10.77 25.49
CA PRO A 36 21.67 -11.54 24.26
C PRO A 36 20.44 -11.62 23.35
N ASP A 37 19.24 -11.42 23.90
CA ASP A 37 17.97 -11.43 23.18
C ASP A 37 17.84 -10.29 22.14
N GLU A 38 18.70 -9.27 22.20
CA GLU A 38 18.76 -8.20 21.20
C GLU A 38 19.56 -8.59 19.95
N ALA A 39 20.37 -9.66 20.01
CA ALA A 39 21.21 -10.11 18.91
C ALA A 39 20.44 -10.38 17.61
N PRO A 40 19.24 -11.00 17.61
CA PRO A 40 18.46 -11.18 16.39
C PRO A 40 18.03 -9.86 15.74
N ILE A 41 17.74 -8.81 16.53
CA ILE A 41 17.32 -7.51 15.99
C ILE A 41 18.51 -6.78 15.36
N LEU A 42 19.68 -6.83 16.00
CA LEU A 42 20.94 -6.35 15.42
C LEU A 42 21.28 -7.10 14.12
N ALA A 43 21.14 -8.43 14.13
CA ALA A 43 21.36 -9.27 12.96
C ALA A 43 20.36 -8.91 11.84
N ALA A 44 19.08 -8.71 12.15
CA ALA A 44 18.07 -8.29 11.18
C ALA A 44 18.41 -6.93 10.55
N LEU A 45 18.86 -5.96 11.35
CA LEU A 45 19.34 -4.67 10.84
C LEU A 45 20.53 -4.85 9.90
N GLY A 46 21.53 -5.62 10.32
CA GLY A 46 22.74 -5.90 9.52
C GLY A 46 22.43 -6.65 8.22
N CYS A 47 21.61 -7.69 8.28
CA CYS A 47 21.14 -8.44 7.12
C CYS A 47 20.34 -7.54 6.17
N GLY A 48 19.47 -6.68 6.69
CA GLY A 48 18.71 -5.75 5.86
C GLY A 48 19.60 -4.77 5.09
N PHE A 49 20.62 -4.19 5.74
CA PHE A 49 21.62 -3.37 5.05
C PHE A 49 22.47 -4.17 4.06
N LEU A 50 22.86 -5.40 4.41
CA LEU A 50 23.59 -6.28 3.50
C LEU A 50 22.78 -6.59 2.25
N CYS A 51 21.51 -6.97 2.41
CA CYS A 51 20.58 -7.19 1.29
C CYS A 51 20.41 -5.95 0.42
N ALA A 52 20.39 -4.76 1.02
CA ALA A 52 20.30 -3.49 0.29
C ALA A 52 21.50 -3.26 -0.66
N LEU A 53 22.66 -3.88 -0.41
CA LEU A 53 23.82 -3.82 -1.32
C LEU A 53 23.67 -4.70 -2.57
N PHE A 54 22.77 -5.69 -2.55
CA PHE A 54 22.60 -6.67 -3.63
C PHE A 54 21.32 -6.47 -4.46
N ILE A 55 20.53 -5.45 -4.16
CA ILE A 55 19.24 -5.18 -4.83
C ILE A 55 19.14 -3.72 -5.22
N ASP A 56 18.39 -3.44 -6.29
CA ASP A 56 17.91 -2.09 -6.54
C ASP A 56 16.92 -1.71 -5.44
N VAL A 57 17.37 -0.87 -4.52
CA VAL A 57 16.60 -0.46 -3.36
C VAL A 57 15.41 0.36 -3.83
N ASN A 58 14.21 -0.16 -3.55
CA ASN A 58 12.96 0.58 -3.70
C ASN A 58 12.26 0.67 -2.33
N ILE A 59 11.21 1.48 -2.26
CA ILE A 59 10.50 1.77 -1.01
C ILE A 59 9.90 0.52 -0.35
N ASN A 60 9.52 -0.50 -1.14
CA ASN A 60 9.00 -1.76 -0.61
C ASN A 60 10.12 -2.68 -0.12
N ARG A 61 11.28 -2.67 -0.79
CA ARG A 61 12.43 -3.50 -0.41
C ARG A 61 13.11 -2.97 0.85
N ILE A 62 13.21 -1.65 1.02
CA ILE A 62 13.80 -1.08 2.25
C ILE A 62 12.95 -1.38 3.49
N ASN A 63 11.68 -1.79 3.35
CA ASN A 63 10.83 -2.13 4.50
C ASN A 63 11.42 -3.19 5.43
N MET A 64 12.35 -4.02 4.93
CA MET A 64 13.06 -5.01 5.75
C MET A 64 13.87 -4.41 6.91
N VAL A 65 14.30 -3.14 6.82
CA VAL A 65 15.04 -2.46 7.91
C VAL A 65 14.13 -1.69 8.87
N TRP A 66 12.85 -1.50 8.56
CA TRP A 66 11.98 -0.63 9.37
C TRP A 66 11.76 -1.16 10.77
N LEU A 67 11.46 -2.45 10.92
CA LEU A 67 11.21 -3.03 12.25
C LEU A 67 12.45 -2.90 13.16
N PRO A 68 13.67 -3.29 12.73
CA PRO A 68 14.87 -3.04 13.53
C PRO A 68 15.13 -1.56 13.83
N VAL A 69 14.95 -0.67 12.85
CA VAL A 69 15.15 0.78 13.07
C VAL A 69 14.17 1.33 14.10
N ILE A 70 12.88 0.98 14.03
CA ILE A 70 11.86 1.38 15.02
C ILE A 70 12.23 0.91 16.43
N TYR A 71 12.70 -0.33 16.54
CA TYR A 71 13.18 -0.86 17.81
C TYR A 71 14.30 0.00 18.39
N PHE A 72 15.34 0.30 17.60
CA PHE A 72 16.48 1.09 18.10
C PHE A 72 16.12 2.55 18.36
N ILE A 73 15.19 3.15 17.61
CA ILE A 73 14.64 4.47 17.95
C ILE A 73 13.99 4.42 19.34
N SER A 74 13.20 3.39 19.60
CA SER A 74 12.49 3.19 20.87
C SER A 74 13.45 2.96 22.03
N LEU A 75 14.49 2.13 21.82
CA LEU A 75 15.54 1.89 22.81
C LEU A 75 16.34 3.16 23.09
N GLY A 76 16.73 3.92 22.06
CA GLY A 76 17.42 5.20 22.22
C GLY A 76 16.58 6.22 22.98
N LEU A 77 15.27 6.29 22.69
CA LEU A 77 14.34 7.12 23.45
C LEU A 77 14.31 6.68 24.91
N PHE A 78 14.15 5.39 25.18
CA PHE A 78 14.11 4.84 26.54
C PHE A 78 15.35 5.20 27.36
N VAL A 79 16.56 5.09 26.77
CA VAL A 79 17.82 5.50 27.41
C VAL A 79 17.79 6.97 27.82
N ILE A 80 17.29 7.86 26.94
CA ILE A 80 17.15 9.28 27.24
C ILE A 80 16.14 9.52 28.36
N LEU A 81 14.97 8.87 28.29
CA LEU A 81 13.92 9.03 29.31
C LEU A 81 14.42 8.64 30.70
N CYS A 82 15.16 7.54 30.81
CA CYS A 82 15.76 7.09 32.08
C CYS A 82 16.72 8.13 32.68
N LYS A 83 17.46 8.87 31.84
CA LYS A 83 18.36 9.93 32.30
C LYS A 83 17.62 11.21 32.72
N LEU A 84 16.52 11.53 32.04
CA LEU A 84 15.74 12.76 32.28
C LEU A 84 14.81 12.69 33.50
N LYS A 85 14.49 11.49 33.99
CA LYS A 85 13.64 11.27 35.18
C LYS A 85 12.31 12.04 35.07
N LYS A 86 12.06 13.04 35.93
CA LYS A 86 10.84 13.85 35.94
C LYS A 86 10.62 14.69 34.66
N TRP A 87 11.69 14.95 33.90
CA TRP A 87 11.63 15.69 32.64
C TRP A 87 11.33 14.81 31.43
N SER A 88 11.17 13.49 31.61
CA SER A 88 10.80 12.53 30.56
C SER A 88 9.45 12.84 29.91
N ILE A 89 8.57 13.59 30.59
CA ILE A 89 7.28 14.01 30.04
C ILE A 89 7.42 14.85 28.76
N LEU A 90 8.50 15.64 28.64
CA LEU A 90 8.70 16.54 27.50
C LEU A 90 8.95 15.78 26.18
N PRO A 91 9.96 14.89 26.07
CA PRO A 91 10.16 14.12 24.84
C PRO A 91 8.98 13.18 24.52
N VAL A 92 8.30 12.63 25.53
CA VAL A 92 7.08 11.82 25.32
C VAL A 92 5.98 12.66 24.68
N ALA A 93 5.70 13.85 25.22
CA ALA A 93 4.74 14.79 24.64
C ALA A 93 5.13 15.20 23.22
N GLY A 94 6.43 15.41 22.96
CA GLY A 94 6.95 15.72 21.62
C GLY A 94 6.69 14.60 20.60
N VAL A 95 6.98 13.35 20.95
CA VAL A 95 6.70 12.20 20.07
C VAL A 95 5.19 12.04 19.81
N LEU A 96 4.37 12.23 20.84
CA LEU A 96 2.90 12.21 20.70
C LEU A 96 2.41 13.33 19.77
N ALA A 97 2.95 14.55 19.90
CA ALA A 97 2.62 15.65 19.00
C ALA A 97 3.00 15.34 17.55
N CYS A 98 4.19 14.77 17.32
CA CYS A 98 4.61 14.28 16.01
C CYS A 98 3.65 13.22 15.45
N PHE A 99 3.23 12.26 16.27
CA PHE A 99 2.26 11.24 15.87
C PHE A 99 0.92 11.86 15.48
N LEU A 100 0.40 12.83 16.24
CA LEU A 100 -0.84 13.52 15.91
C LEU A 100 -0.75 14.32 14.61
N ILE A 101 0.40 14.99 14.36
CA ILE A 101 0.67 15.69 13.10
C ILE A 101 0.67 14.69 11.92
N PHE A 102 1.39 13.58 12.07
CA PHE A 102 1.40 12.51 11.09
C PHE A 102 -0.01 11.96 10.84
N MET A 103 -0.76 11.61 11.88
CA MET A 103 -2.11 11.06 11.76
C MET A 103 -3.07 12.04 11.08
N SER A 104 -2.97 13.33 11.40
CA SER A 104 -3.76 14.37 10.75
C SER A 104 -3.46 14.45 9.24
N GLY A 105 -2.17 14.48 8.88
CA GLY A 105 -1.74 14.47 7.48
C GLY A 105 -2.15 13.20 6.74
N TYR A 106 -1.92 12.03 7.35
CA TYR A 106 -2.25 10.73 6.80
C TYR A 106 -3.75 10.57 6.55
N VAL A 107 -4.60 10.94 7.52
CA VAL A 107 -6.06 10.89 7.37
C VAL A 107 -6.53 11.95 6.38
N SER A 108 -5.95 13.14 6.34
CA SER A 108 -6.32 14.13 5.33
C SER A 108 -5.97 13.70 3.91
N GLU A 109 -4.85 12.99 3.71
CA GLU A 109 -4.35 12.60 2.39
C GLU A 109 -4.97 11.29 1.90
N TYR A 110 -5.23 10.34 2.80
CA TYR A 110 -5.70 9.00 2.47
C TYR A 110 -7.06 8.63 3.08
N GLY A 111 -7.55 9.41 4.05
CA GLY A 111 -8.83 9.17 4.73
C GLY A 111 -10.00 9.74 3.93
N GLY A 112 -10.58 8.90 3.08
CA GLY A 112 -11.89 9.14 2.47
C GLY A 112 -11.81 9.50 0.99
N GLY A 113 -11.87 8.49 0.12
CA GLY A 113 -12.24 8.52 -1.30
C GLY A 113 -11.48 9.46 -2.25
N GLY A 114 -10.76 10.47 -1.79
CA GLY A 114 -10.25 11.56 -2.61
C GLY A 114 -8.91 11.28 -3.28
N SER A 115 -8.23 10.19 -2.92
CA SER A 115 -7.01 9.79 -3.61
C SER A 115 -7.40 9.04 -4.89
N PRO A 116 -7.10 9.59 -6.08
CA PRO A 116 -7.39 8.91 -7.35
C PRO A 116 -6.63 7.58 -7.48
N TYR A 117 -5.58 7.37 -6.68
CA TYR A 117 -4.84 6.11 -6.63
C TYR A 117 -5.62 4.95 -6.02
N TYR A 118 -6.75 5.22 -5.34
CA TYR A 118 -7.64 4.18 -4.82
C TYR A 118 -8.92 4.01 -5.65
N TYR A 119 -9.01 4.68 -6.81
CA TYR A 119 -10.09 4.50 -7.78
C TYR A 119 -11.49 4.62 -7.16
N PRO A 120 -11.83 5.77 -6.54
CA PRO A 120 -13.14 5.98 -5.95
C PRO A 120 -14.25 5.77 -6.98
N GLY A 121 -15.31 5.05 -6.61
CA GLY A 121 -16.39 4.72 -7.53
C GLY A 121 -16.24 3.40 -8.28
N LEU A 122 -15.03 2.84 -8.36
CA LEU A 122 -14.81 1.59 -9.09
C LEU A 122 -15.53 0.41 -8.41
N GLY A 123 -15.52 0.35 -7.09
CA GLY A 123 -16.19 -0.71 -6.35
C GLY A 123 -17.71 -0.66 -6.51
N GLU A 124 -18.27 0.54 -6.43
CA GLU A 124 -19.69 0.80 -6.65
C GLU A 124 -20.11 0.46 -8.08
N ALA A 125 -19.26 0.76 -9.07
CA ALA A 125 -19.49 0.40 -10.47
C ALA A 125 -19.47 -1.13 -10.70
N ILE A 126 -18.53 -1.85 -10.06
CA ILE A 126 -18.45 -3.32 -10.12
C ILE A 126 -19.73 -3.92 -9.50
N ALA A 127 -20.08 -3.52 -8.28
CA ALA A 127 -21.26 -4.02 -7.59
C ALA A 127 -22.56 -3.74 -8.37
N TYR A 128 -22.70 -2.55 -8.96
CA TYR A 128 -23.86 -2.20 -9.79
C TYR A 128 -24.00 -3.14 -11.01
N VAL A 129 -22.89 -3.44 -11.68
CA VAL A 129 -22.89 -4.31 -12.85
C VAL A 129 -23.23 -5.75 -12.43
N GLU A 130 -22.68 -6.24 -11.32
CA GLU A 130 -22.96 -7.59 -10.82
C GLU A 130 -24.45 -7.78 -10.48
N ASP A 131 -25.10 -6.77 -9.89
CA ASP A 131 -26.54 -6.78 -9.60
C ASP A 131 -27.41 -6.98 -10.86
N GLN A 132 -26.86 -6.74 -12.06
CA GLN A 132 -27.54 -6.99 -13.33
C GLN A 132 -27.41 -8.43 -13.85
N SER A 133 -26.71 -9.31 -13.11
CA SER A 133 -26.38 -10.68 -13.52
C SER A 133 -25.79 -10.75 -14.94
N PRO A 134 -24.63 -10.11 -15.18
CA PRO A 134 -24.07 -9.97 -16.51
C PRO A 134 -23.38 -11.26 -16.97
N ASP A 135 -23.52 -11.61 -18.25
CA ASP A 135 -22.77 -12.72 -18.85
C ASP A 135 -21.31 -12.35 -19.16
N SER A 136 -21.02 -11.04 -19.25
CA SER A 136 -19.68 -10.51 -19.55
C SER A 136 -19.52 -9.09 -19.02
N VAL A 137 -18.37 -8.80 -18.42
CA VAL A 137 -18.00 -7.46 -17.95
C VAL A 137 -16.62 -7.10 -18.46
N PHE A 138 -16.47 -5.93 -19.05
CA PHE A 138 -15.17 -5.38 -19.43
C PHE A 138 -14.74 -4.28 -18.45
N ILE A 139 -13.49 -4.30 -18.00
CA ILE A 139 -12.90 -3.22 -17.20
C ILE A 139 -11.58 -2.77 -17.84
N SER A 140 -11.42 -1.46 -18.05
CA SER A 140 -10.23 -0.92 -18.72
C SER A 140 -8.96 -0.99 -17.86
N TYR A 141 -7.79 -0.99 -18.52
CA TYR A 141 -6.47 -0.88 -17.89
C TYR A 141 -6.11 0.52 -17.40
N TYR A 142 -7.06 1.48 -17.41
CA TYR A 142 -6.89 2.73 -16.65
C TYR A 142 -6.58 2.44 -15.18
N VAL A 143 -7.22 1.39 -14.65
CA VAL A 143 -6.92 0.82 -13.34
C VAL A 143 -5.75 -0.13 -13.48
N ASN A 144 -4.70 0.05 -12.68
CA ASN A 144 -3.58 -0.88 -12.66
C ASN A 144 -4.01 -2.20 -11.98
N GLN A 145 -3.91 -3.32 -12.69
CA GLN A 145 -4.34 -4.65 -12.23
C GLN A 145 -5.82 -4.66 -11.74
N PRO A 146 -6.80 -4.35 -12.62
CA PRO A 146 -8.21 -4.18 -12.25
C PRO A 146 -8.82 -5.45 -11.64
N TYR A 147 -8.29 -6.62 -11.99
CA TYR A 147 -8.72 -7.91 -11.46
C TYR A 147 -8.67 -7.98 -9.92
N ILE A 148 -7.78 -7.24 -9.26
CA ILE A 148 -7.67 -7.21 -7.79
C ILE A 148 -8.94 -6.62 -7.18
N PHE A 149 -9.50 -5.58 -7.80
CA PHE A 149 -10.71 -4.91 -7.31
C PHE A 149 -11.93 -5.81 -7.50
N THR A 150 -12.05 -6.49 -8.64
CA THR A 150 -13.14 -7.46 -8.86
C THR A 150 -13.07 -8.60 -7.84
N LEU A 151 -11.88 -9.14 -7.53
CA LEU A 151 -11.75 -10.18 -6.51
C LEU A 151 -12.12 -9.68 -5.11
N PHE A 152 -11.76 -8.42 -4.80
CA PHE A 152 -12.01 -7.83 -3.50
C PHE A 152 -13.49 -7.51 -3.27
N TYR A 153 -14.15 -6.85 -4.21
CA TYR A 153 -15.54 -6.42 -4.07
C TYR A 153 -16.51 -7.59 -4.19
N GLU A 154 -16.28 -8.50 -5.13
CA GLU A 154 -17.16 -9.65 -5.37
C GLU A 154 -16.82 -10.87 -4.50
N GLN A 155 -15.75 -10.78 -3.71
CA GLN A 155 -15.32 -11.83 -2.77
C GLN A 155 -15.21 -13.21 -3.42
N ILE A 156 -14.71 -13.23 -4.66
CA ILE A 156 -14.67 -14.42 -5.50
C ILE A 156 -13.79 -15.50 -4.83
N PRO A 157 -14.30 -16.74 -4.67
CA PRO A 157 -13.54 -17.82 -4.07
C PRO A 157 -12.20 -18.05 -4.77
N PRO A 158 -11.09 -18.22 -4.02
CA PRO A 158 -9.76 -18.34 -4.62
C PRO A 158 -9.62 -19.49 -5.63
N ASP A 159 -10.31 -20.61 -5.39
CA ASP A 159 -10.38 -21.76 -6.30
C ASP A 159 -11.02 -21.40 -7.64
N GLN A 160 -12.15 -20.67 -7.64
CA GLN A 160 -12.80 -20.21 -8.87
C GLN A 160 -11.91 -19.26 -9.68
N PHE A 161 -11.15 -18.39 -9.01
CA PHE A 161 -10.18 -17.54 -9.68
C PHE A 161 -9.04 -18.38 -10.29
N ILE A 162 -8.45 -19.28 -9.51
CA ILE A 162 -7.34 -20.14 -9.96
C ILE A 162 -7.75 -20.98 -11.17
N ASP A 163 -8.97 -21.52 -11.17
CA ASP A 163 -9.47 -22.39 -12.23
C ASP A 163 -9.80 -21.64 -13.54
N SER A 164 -10.10 -20.35 -13.46
CA SER A 164 -10.60 -19.57 -14.61
C SER A 164 -9.64 -18.49 -15.11
N VAL A 165 -8.57 -18.19 -14.38
CA VAL A 165 -7.64 -17.09 -14.72
C VAL A 165 -6.85 -17.37 -16.00
N ASN A 166 -6.84 -16.38 -16.89
CA ASN A 166 -6.00 -16.33 -18.06
C ASN A 166 -4.98 -15.20 -17.89
N TYR A 167 -3.70 -15.56 -17.82
CA TYR A 167 -2.60 -14.60 -17.75
C TYR A 167 -2.12 -14.19 -19.14
N VAL A 168 -1.77 -12.92 -19.31
CA VAL A 168 -1.10 -12.41 -20.52
C VAL A 168 0.24 -13.13 -20.74
N ASN A 169 1.01 -13.30 -19.67
CA ASN A 169 2.24 -14.09 -19.65
C ASN A 169 2.33 -14.86 -18.31
N PRO A 170 2.05 -16.18 -18.30
CA PRO A 170 2.09 -17.00 -17.09
C PRO A 170 3.46 -17.02 -16.39
N SER A 171 4.54 -16.83 -17.14
CA SER A 171 5.92 -16.83 -16.64
C SER A 171 6.45 -15.42 -16.34
N GLY A 172 5.63 -14.38 -16.52
CA GLY A 172 6.03 -12.99 -16.25
C GLY A 172 6.05 -12.68 -14.75
N ALA A 173 6.97 -11.82 -14.31
CA ALA A 173 7.14 -11.48 -12.88
C ALA A 173 5.86 -10.91 -12.22
N PHE A 174 5.04 -10.18 -12.97
CA PHE A 174 3.80 -9.55 -12.47
C PHE A 174 2.53 -10.28 -12.88
N ARG A 175 2.63 -11.35 -13.69
CA ARG A 175 1.50 -12.17 -14.21
C ARG A 175 0.21 -11.36 -14.43
N TRP A 176 0.25 -10.42 -15.37
CA TRP A 176 -0.91 -9.61 -15.75
C TRP A 176 -2.09 -10.50 -16.12
N VAL A 177 -3.25 -10.24 -15.52
CA VAL A 177 -4.49 -11.01 -15.77
C VAL A 177 -5.22 -10.41 -16.96
N ARG A 178 -5.44 -11.22 -17.99
CA ARG A 178 -6.23 -10.86 -19.17
C ARG A 178 -7.73 -11.04 -18.92
N SER A 179 -8.10 -12.11 -18.22
CA SER A 179 -9.49 -12.42 -17.90
C SER A 179 -9.58 -13.48 -16.82
N PHE A 180 -10.74 -13.58 -16.17
CA PHE A 180 -11.17 -14.74 -15.37
C PHE A 180 -12.69 -14.70 -15.27
N GLY A 181 -13.36 -15.84 -15.13
CA GLY A 181 -14.83 -15.91 -15.13
C GLY A 181 -15.48 -15.09 -16.24
N ILE A 182 -16.39 -14.17 -15.85
CA ILE A 182 -17.08 -13.22 -16.74
C ILE A 182 -16.28 -11.94 -17.03
N TYR A 183 -15.20 -11.68 -16.30
CA TYR A 183 -14.44 -10.43 -16.39
C TYR A 183 -13.38 -10.48 -17.49
N ARG A 184 -13.26 -9.39 -18.25
CA ARG A 184 -12.26 -9.16 -19.28
C ARG A 184 -11.57 -7.83 -19.02
N PHE A 185 -10.25 -7.81 -19.17
CA PHE A 185 -9.43 -6.62 -18.91
C PHE A 185 -8.63 -6.24 -20.16
N GLY A 186 -8.61 -4.96 -20.49
CA GLY A 186 -8.07 -4.48 -21.77
C GLY A 186 -7.90 -2.98 -21.85
N ASP A 187 -7.32 -2.50 -22.93
CA ASP A 187 -7.37 -1.08 -23.28
C ASP A 187 -8.80 -0.69 -23.70
N ALA A 188 -9.23 0.54 -23.39
CA ALA A 188 -10.61 0.98 -23.68
C ALA A 188 -11.00 0.91 -25.17
N GLY A 189 -10.02 0.99 -26.08
CA GLY A 189 -10.23 0.82 -27.53
C GLY A 189 -10.60 -0.61 -27.94
N ASP A 190 -10.29 -1.60 -27.10
CA ASP A 190 -10.63 -3.01 -27.30
C ASP A 190 -11.89 -3.42 -26.51
N ALA A 191 -12.57 -2.46 -25.86
CA ALA A 191 -13.73 -2.72 -25.02
C ALA A 191 -14.86 -3.35 -25.83
N ARG A 192 -15.33 -4.52 -25.37
CA ARG A 192 -16.46 -5.25 -25.94
C ARG A 192 -17.23 -5.94 -24.84
N GLY A 193 -18.55 -6.01 -25.00
CA GLY A 193 -19.44 -6.72 -24.08
C GLY A 193 -20.63 -5.87 -23.67
N LYS A 194 -21.58 -6.50 -22.97
CA LYS A 194 -22.83 -5.85 -22.58
C LYS A 194 -22.64 -4.71 -21.58
N TYR A 195 -21.68 -4.86 -20.66
CA TYR A 195 -21.35 -3.85 -19.65
C TYR A 195 -19.86 -3.54 -19.69
N LEU A 196 -19.54 -2.26 -19.79
CA LEU A 196 -18.19 -1.71 -19.79
C LEU A 196 -18.03 -0.82 -18.56
N ILE A 197 -17.04 -1.09 -17.71
CA ILE A 197 -16.64 -0.23 -16.59
C ILE A 197 -15.40 0.53 -17.03
N LEU A 198 -15.56 1.84 -17.23
CA LEU A 198 -14.54 2.71 -17.80
C LEU A 198 -14.30 3.91 -16.89
N HIS A 199 -13.10 4.48 -16.94
CA HIS A 199 -12.88 5.81 -16.37
C HIS A 199 -13.62 6.85 -17.22
N LYS A 200 -14.13 7.93 -16.62
CA LYS A 200 -14.88 8.99 -17.33
C LYS A 200 -14.16 9.56 -18.56
N GLY A 201 -12.84 9.66 -18.48
CA GLY A 201 -12.00 10.10 -19.61
C GLY A 201 -11.97 9.15 -20.81
N GLU A 202 -12.50 7.93 -20.67
CA GLU A 202 -12.49 6.86 -21.68
C GLU A 202 -13.89 6.59 -22.28
N ALA A 203 -14.90 7.37 -21.90
CA ALA A 203 -16.30 7.14 -22.25
C ALA A 203 -16.56 7.02 -23.76
N GLY A 204 -15.77 7.71 -24.59
CA GLY A 204 -15.93 7.72 -26.04
C GLY A 204 -17.37 8.04 -26.46
N ASP A 205 -17.90 7.25 -27.41
CA ASP A 205 -19.30 7.30 -27.88
C ASP A 205 -20.19 6.23 -27.21
N TYR A 206 -19.71 5.55 -26.16
CA TYR A 206 -20.49 4.49 -25.50
C TYR A 206 -21.71 5.08 -24.78
N SER A 207 -22.81 4.32 -24.77
CA SER A 207 -24.04 4.75 -24.10
C SER A 207 -23.92 4.61 -22.59
N LEU A 208 -23.98 5.73 -21.87
CA LEU A 208 -23.92 5.76 -20.41
C LEU A 208 -25.13 5.06 -19.79
N LEU A 209 -24.88 4.14 -18.87
CA LEU A 209 -25.89 3.44 -18.07
C LEU A 209 -25.93 3.96 -16.63
N ALA A 210 -24.76 4.20 -16.02
CA ALA A 210 -24.65 4.70 -14.65
C ALA A 210 -23.31 5.43 -14.41
N ASP A 211 -23.29 6.33 -13.41
CA ASP A 211 -22.14 7.18 -13.05
C ASP A 211 -21.82 7.02 -11.56
N PHE A 212 -20.56 6.75 -11.25
CA PHE A 212 -20.05 6.47 -9.90
C PHE A 212 -18.89 7.39 -9.51
N GLY A 213 -18.82 8.62 -10.03
CA GLY A 213 -17.71 9.54 -9.70
C GLY A 213 -16.66 9.52 -10.79
N ASP A 214 -15.48 8.92 -10.60
CA ASP A 214 -14.46 8.88 -11.66
C ASP A 214 -14.70 7.74 -12.66
N PHE A 215 -15.59 6.80 -12.31
CA PHE A 215 -15.94 5.64 -13.12
C PHE A 215 -17.38 5.72 -13.61
N ILE A 216 -17.60 5.17 -14.80
CA ILE A 216 -18.90 5.06 -15.44
C ILE A 216 -19.12 3.63 -15.91
N VAL A 217 -20.38 3.25 -15.98
CA VAL A 217 -20.83 2.01 -16.60
C VAL A 217 -21.51 2.35 -17.90
N CYS A 218 -21.05 1.76 -18.99
CA CYS A 218 -21.60 1.97 -20.32
C CYS A 218 -22.09 0.66 -20.95
N ALA A 219 -23.00 0.76 -21.90
CA ALA A 219 -23.34 -0.32 -22.82
C ALA A 219 -22.30 -0.37 -23.96
N GLY A 220 -21.81 -1.57 -24.26
CA GLY A 220 -20.87 -1.84 -25.36
C GLY A 220 -21.48 -2.62 -26.53
#